data_AF-A0A352GQD7-F1
#
_entry.id   AF-A0A352GQD7-F1
#
_cell.length_a   1.000
_cell.length_b   1.000
_cell.length_c   1.000
_cell.angle_alpha   90.00
_cell.angle_beta   90.00
_cell.angle_gamma   90.00
#
_symmetry.space_group_name_H-M   'P 1'
#
loop_
_entity.id
_entity.type
_entity.pdbx_description
1 polymer ?
#
loop_
_entity_poly.entity_id
_entity_poly.type
_entity_poly.pdbx_seq_one_letter_code
_entity_poly.pdbx_strand_id
1 'polypeptide(L)'
;KDNPELISAFLKALIEAEAWMKANPEEAIATVAKVAGMKADALAAIWKDYVYNVVLDQKQVDVLTAHAAWRLESGNHPPGATMPDFSTVIVPGPLKAVAPDRVTIP
;
A
#
# COMPACT_ATOMS: atom_id res chain seq x y z
N LYS A 1 -12.35 -12.73 4.13
CA LYS A 1 -12.44 -14.16 4.51
C LYS A 1 -13.45 -14.91 3.66
N ASP A 2 -14.51 -14.24 3.21
CA ASP A 2 -15.68 -14.91 2.62
C ASP A 2 -15.55 -15.23 1.13
N ASN A 3 -14.48 -14.78 0.47
CA ASN A 3 -14.20 -15.11 -0.93
C ASN A 3 -12.69 -15.17 -1.20
N PRO A 4 -12.00 -16.26 -0.82
CA PRO A 4 -10.54 -16.38 -0.94
C PRO A 4 -10.05 -16.36 -2.40
N GLU A 5 -10.84 -16.89 -3.34
CA GLU A 5 -10.51 -16.88 -4.77
C GLU A 5 -10.53 -15.45 -5.33
N LEU A 6 -11.57 -14.67 -5.01
CA LEU A 6 -11.65 -13.26 -5.41
C LEU A 6 -10.50 -12.45 -4.84
N ILE A 7 -10.14 -12.66 -3.56
CA ILE A 7 -9.00 -11.98 -2.94
C ILE A 7 -7.70 -12.35 -3.65
N SER A 8 -7.50 -13.62 -3.98
CA SER A 8 -6.31 -14.09 -4.71
C SER A 8 -6.22 -13.43 -6.09
N ALA A 9 -7.32 -13.41 -6.84
CA ALA A 9 -7.38 -12.76 -8.15
C ALA A 9 -7.08 -11.25 -8.06
N PHE A 10 -7.63 -10.58 -7.05
CA PHE A 10 -7.36 -9.16 -6.82
C PHE A 10 -5.88 -8.88 -6.51
N LEU A 11 -5.26 -9.67 -5.63
CA LEU A 11 -3.85 -9.50 -5.28
C LEU A 11 -2.92 -9.77 -6.48
N LYS A 12 -3.24 -10.78 -7.31
CA LYS A 12 -2.53 -11.00 -8.57
C LYS A 12 -2.65 -9.81 -9.51
N ALA A 13 -3.86 -9.28 -9.70
CA ALA A 13 -4.09 -8.10 -10.53
C ALA A 13 -3.31 -6.86 -10.01
N LEU A 14 -3.21 -6.67 -8.69
CA LEU A 14 -2.38 -5.59 -8.12
C LEU A 14 -0.89 -5.77 -8.40
N ILE A 15 -0.37 -7.00 -8.33
CA ILE A 15 1.03 -7.31 -8.64
C ILE A 15 1.31 -7.11 -10.14
N GLU A 16 0.39 -7.52 -11.01
CA GLU A 16 0.47 -7.29 -12.45
C GLU A 16 0.44 -5.79 -12.78
N ALA A 17 -0.45 -5.04 -12.13
CA ALA A 17 -0.54 -3.58 -12.28
C ALA A 17 0.76 -2.89 -11.82
N GLU A 18 1.33 -3.30 -10.68
CA GLU A 18 2.62 -2.80 -10.21
C GLU A 18 3.72 -3.02 -11.26
N ALA A 19 3.82 -4.24 -11.81
CA ALA A 19 4.82 -4.56 -12.83
C ALA A 19 4.61 -3.74 -14.11
N TRP A 20 3.36 -3.61 -14.56
CA TRP A 20 3.01 -2.79 -15.71
C TRP A 20 3.35 -1.32 -15.50
N MET A 21 3.03 -0.75 -14.34
CA MET A 21 3.33 0.66 -14.04
C MET A 21 4.83 0.94 -14.06
N LYS A 22 5.65 0.00 -13.55
CA LYS A 22 7.12 0.11 -13.59
C LYS A 22 7.67 0.01 -15.00
N ALA A 23 7.08 -0.84 -15.85
CA ALA A 23 7.49 -1.02 -17.24
C ALA A 23 7.01 0.11 -18.17
N ASN A 24 5.92 0.80 -17.81
CA ASN A 24 5.27 1.80 -18.65
C ASN A 24 5.06 3.13 -17.87
N PRO A 25 6.14 3.79 -17.42
CA PRO A 25 6.02 4.92 -16.49
C PRO A 25 5.25 6.11 -17.07
N GLU A 26 5.39 6.42 -18.35
CA GLU A 26 4.67 7.55 -18.97
C GLU A 26 3.16 7.32 -19.01
N GLU A 27 2.73 6.13 -19.43
CA GLU A 27 1.31 5.74 -19.44
C GLU A 27 0.74 5.63 -18.01
N ALA A 28 1.55 5.11 -17.08
CA ALA A 28 1.18 5.03 -15.67
C ALA A 28 0.98 6.43 -15.07
N ILE A 29 1.89 7.36 -15.32
CA ILE A 29 1.76 8.77 -14.90
C ILE A 29 0.48 9.37 -15.47
N ALA A 30 0.23 9.23 -16.76
CA ALA A 30 -0.97 9.79 -17.40
C ALA A 30 -2.26 9.23 -16.77
N THR A 31 -2.29 7.92 -16.52
CA THR A 31 -3.43 7.23 -15.91
C THR A 31 -3.66 7.69 -14.46
N VAL A 32 -2.60 7.68 -13.63
CA VAL A 32 -2.68 8.07 -12.22
C VAL A 32 -3.02 9.55 -12.09
N ALA A 33 -2.40 10.42 -12.91
CA ALA A 33 -2.67 11.86 -12.90
C ALA A 33 -4.14 12.16 -13.20
N LYS A 34 -4.71 11.49 -14.21
CA LYS A 34 -6.14 11.63 -14.55
C LYS A 34 -7.05 11.24 -13.38
N VAL A 35 -6.77 10.11 -12.72
CA VAL A 35 -7.59 9.62 -11.61
C VAL A 35 -7.43 10.47 -10.35
N ALA A 36 -6.20 10.91 -10.06
CA ALA A 36 -5.89 11.75 -8.90
C ALA A 36 -6.26 13.23 -9.08
N GLY A 37 -6.68 13.64 -10.28
CA GLY A 37 -6.96 15.05 -10.59
C GLY A 37 -5.72 15.93 -10.61
N MET A 38 -4.54 15.35 -10.88
CA MET A 38 -3.27 16.05 -10.96
C MET A 38 -2.90 16.35 -12.41
N LYS A 39 -2.09 17.39 -12.64
CA LYS A 39 -1.45 17.56 -13.95
C LYS A 39 -0.36 16.51 -14.11
N ALA A 40 -0.25 15.92 -15.31
CA ALA A 40 0.70 14.84 -15.58
C ALA A 40 2.17 15.29 -15.41
N ASP A 41 2.49 16.53 -15.79
CA ASP A 41 3.81 17.13 -15.62
C ASP A 41 4.20 17.28 -14.13
N ALA A 42 3.25 17.70 -13.29
CA ALA A 42 3.44 17.81 -11.86
C ALA A 42 3.67 16.44 -11.21
N LEU A 43 2.91 15.41 -11.62
CA LEU A 43 3.12 14.04 -11.12
C LEU A 43 4.44 13.44 -11.63
N ALA A 44 4.80 13.70 -12.89
CA ALA A 44 6.05 13.23 -13.48
C ALA A 44 7.28 13.75 -12.71
N ALA A 45 7.23 15.00 -12.23
CA ALA A 45 8.32 15.62 -11.49
C ALA A 45 8.67 14.88 -10.17
N ILE A 46 7.67 14.25 -9.54
CA ILE A 46 7.81 13.54 -8.26
C ILE A 46 7.68 12.02 -8.41
N TRP A 47 7.55 11.49 -9.63
CA TRP A 47 7.26 10.07 -9.85
C TRP A 47 8.30 9.14 -9.23
N LYS A 48 9.58 9.56 -9.28
CA LYS A 48 10.71 8.79 -8.73
C LYS A 48 10.80 8.84 -7.20
N ASP A 49 10.04 9.71 -6.55
CA ASP A 49 9.99 9.80 -5.09
C ASP A 49 9.07 8.71 -4.50
N TYR A 50 8.25 8.08 -5.33
CA TYR A 50 7.37 6.99 -4.94
C TYR A 50 8.01 5.62 -5.20
N VAL A 51 7.77 4.69 -4.27
CA VAL A 51 8.08 3.28 -4.42
C VAL A 51 6.79 2.50 -4.58
N TYR A 52 6.46 2.10 -5.80
CA TYR A 52 5.28 1.29 -6.09
C TYR A 52 5.57 -0.18 -5.83
N ASN A 53 5.20 -0.68 -4.64
CA ASN A 53 5.36 -2.09 -4.26
C ASN A 53 4.13 -2.58 -3.48
N VAL A 54 3.53 -3.68 -3.94
CA VAL A 54 2.59 -4.51 -3.21
C VAL A 54 3.41 -5.46 -2.34
N VAL A 55 3.54 -5.13 -1.06
CA VAL A 55 4.38 -5.86 -0.10
C VAL A 55 3.76 -5.73 1.29
N LEU A 56 4.05 -6.68 2.18
CA LEU A 56 3.87 -6.56 3.62
C LEU A 56 5.24 -6.76 4.27
N ASP A 57 5.98 -5.67 4.45
CA ASP A 57 7.32 -5.64 5.04
C ASP A 57 7.34 -4.85 6.36
N GLN A 58 8.49 -4.87 7.03
CA GLN A 58 8.68 -4.15 8.28
C GLN A 58 8.47 -2.63 8.11
N LYS A 59 8.87 -2.06 6.96
CA LYS A 59 8.69 -0.63 6.68
C LYS A 59 7.21 -0.24 6.72
N GLN A 60 6.31 -1.10 6.25
CA GLN A 60 4.87 -0.84 6.32
C GLN A 60 4.37 -0.81 7.76
N VAL A 61 4.83 -1.71 8.62
CA VAL A 61 4.48 -1.72 10.06
C VAL A 61 5.06 -0.48 10.76
N ASP A 62 6.29 -0.11 10.44
CA ASP A 62 6.95 1.06 11.02
C ASP A 62 6.21 2.36 10.66
N VAL A 63 5.81 2.51 9.39
CA VAL A 63 5.04 3.68 8.92
C VAL A 63 3.67 3.75 9.59
N LEU A 64 2.96 2.63 9.70
CA LEU A 64 1.66 2.58 10.39
C LEU A 64 1.80 2.95 11.88
N THR A 65 2.84 2.46 12.53
CA THR A 65 3.15 2.75 13.94
C THR A 65 3.50 4.22 14.14
N ALA A 66 4.38 4.77 13.30
CA ALA A 66 4.74 6.18 13.34
C ALA A 66 3.53 7.09 13.09
N HIS A 67 2.67 6.73 12.12
CA HIS A 67 1.46 7.49 11.83
C HIS A 67 0.46 7.45 12.99
N ALA A 68 0.29 6.29 13.64
CA ALA A 68 -0.56 6.16 14.82
C ALA A 68 -0.01 6.97 16.01
N ALA A 69 1.31 6.92 16.25
CA ALA A 69 1.96 7.72 17.28
C ALA A 69 1.73 9.22 17.05
N TRP A 70 1.97 9.71 15.84
CA TRP A 70 1.69 11.11 15.48
C TRP A 70 0.22 11.50 15.70
N ARG A 71 -0.74 10.62 15.35
CA ARG A 71 -2.17 10.90 15.58
C ARG A 71 -2.48 11.04 17.06
N LEU A 72 -1.90 10.19 17.91
CA LEU A 72 -2.06 10.25 19.37
C LEU A 72 -1.43 11.51 19.95
N GLU A 73 -0.19 11.83 19.57
CA GLU A 73 0.54 13.01 20.06
C GLU A 73 -0.11 14.33 19.64
N SER A 74 -0.60 14.41 18.40
CA SER A 74 -1.26 15.61 17.89
C SER A 74 -2.70 15.79 18.38
N GLY A 75 -3.28 14.78 19.04
CA GLY A 75 -4.71 14.76 19.38
C GLY A 75 -5.65 14.55 18.17
N ASN A 76 -5.11 14.24 17.00
CA ASN A 76 -5.88 13.96 15.77
C ASN A 76 -6.43 12.52 15.77
N HIS A 77 -7.10 12.14 16.85
CA HIS A 77 -7.66 10.81 17.04
C HIS A 77 -9.02 10.91 17.75
N PRO A 78 -9.92 9.92 17.57
CA PRO A 78 -11.18 9.91 18.31
C PRO A 78 -10.93 9.78 19.83
N PRO A 79 -11.85 10.26 20.68
CA PRO A 79 -11.74 10.12 22.13
C PRO A 79 -11.50 8.65 22.55
N GLY A 80 -10.55 8.44 23.46
CA GLY A 80 -10.22 7.10 23.98
C GLY A 80 -9.39 6.22 23.05
N ALA A 81 -8.91 6.73 21.91
CA ALA A 81 -7.99 5.96 21.06
C ALA A 81 -6.67 5.67 21.78
N THR A 82 -6.11 4.49 21.51
CA THR A 82 -4.80 4.03 22.00
C THR A 82 -3.98 3.51 20.81
N MET A 83 -2.72 3.14 21.05
CA MET A 83 -1.87 2.54 20.01
C MET A 83 -2.53 1.24 19.49
N PRO A 84 -2.78 1.11 18.18
CA PRO A 84 -3.34 -0.11 17.61
C PRO A 84 -2.36 -1.28 17.70
N ASP A 85 -2.89 -2.48 17.92
CA ASP A 85 -2.15 -3.71 17.65
C ASP A 85 -2.29 -4.08 16.17
N PHE A 86 -1.29 -3.73 15.36
CA PHE A 86 -1.31 -3.98 13.93
C PHE A 86 -1.32 -5.46 13.55
N SER A 87 -0.88 -6.36 14.45
CA SER A 87 -0.93 -7.81 14.21
C SER A 87 -2.35 -8.35 14.09
N THR A 88 -3.34 -7.62 14.63
CA THR A 88 -4.75 -8.00 14.58
C THR A 88 -5.47 -7.58 13.30
N VAL A 89 -4.92 -6.62 12.55
CA VAL A 89 -5.54 -6.05 11.33
C VAL A 89 -4.78 -6.40 10.06
N ILE A 90 -3.47 -6.65 10.15
CA ILE A 90 -2.68 -7.12 9.01
C ILE A 90 -2.93 -8.62 8.84
N VAL A 91 -3.43 -9.00 7.66
CA VAL A 91 -3.74 -10.39 7.31
C VAL A 91 -2.76 -10.85 6.22
N PRO A 92 -1.59 -11.42 6.57
CA PRO A 92 -0.54 -11.75 5.61
C PRO A 92 -0.88 -12.96 4.71
N GLY A 93 -1.73 -13.86 5.19
CA GLY A 93 -2.02 -15.15 4.54
C GLY A 93 -2.36 -15.06 3.05
N PRO A 94 -3.32 -14.22 2.63
CA PRO A 94 -3.70 -14.10 1.22
C PRO A 94 -2.57 -13.65 0.29
N LEU A 95 -1.80 -12.62 0.69
CA LEU A 95 -0.66 -12.16 -0.12
C LEU A 95 0.45 -13.21 -0.13
N LYS A 96 0.73 -13.83 1.02
CA LYS A 96 1.75 -14.88 1.14
C LYS A 96 1.42 -16.09 0.26
N ALA A 97 0.14 -16.43 0.10
CA ALA A 97 -0.30 -17.53 -0.75
C ALA A 97 -0.12 -17.25 -2.25
N VAL A 98 -0.18 -15.98 -2.67
CA VAL A 98 -0.04 -15.55 -4.08
C VAL A 98 1.42 -15.24 -4.44
N ALA A 99 2.15 -14.61 -3.52
CA ALA A 99 3.51 -14.14 -3.71
C ALA A 99 4.27 -14.14 -2.37
N PRO A 100 4.85 -15.28 -1.96
CA PRO A 100 5.43 -15.43 -0.62
C PRO A 100 6.57 -14.46 -0.34
N ASP A 101 7.40 -14.16 -1.34
CA ASP A 101 8.54 -13.24 -1.21
C ASP A 101 8.13 -11.78 -0.93
N ARG A 102 6.84 -11.46 -1.09
CA ARG A 102 6.26 -10.13 -0.83
C ARG A 102 5.75 -9.99 0.61
N VAL A 103 5.96 -10.98 1.47
CA VAL A 103 5.57 -10.93 2.89
C VAL A 103 6.79 -11.24 3.74
N THR A 104 7.36 -10.20 4.37
CA THR A 104 8.57 -10.27 5.19
C THR A 104 8.38 -9.77 6.62
N ILE A 105 7.16 -9.33 6.97
CA ILE A 105 6.80 -9.12 8.37
C ILE A 105 6.90 -10.44 9.17
N PRO A 106 7.28 -10.37 10.46
CA PRO A 106 7.37 -11.54 11.35
C PRO A 106 6.06 -12.33 11.48
#